data_AF-A0A9W9LUG6-F1
#
_entry.id   AF-A0A9W9LUG6-F1
#
_cell.length_a   1.000
_cell.length_b   1.000
_cell.length_c   1.000
_cell.angle_alpha   90.00
_cell.angle_beta   90.00
_cell.angle_gamma   90.00
#
_symmetry.space_group_name_H-M   'P 1'
#
loop_
_entity.id
_entity.type
_entity.pdbx_description
1 polymer ?
#
loop_
_entity_poly.entity_id
_entity_poly.type
_entity_poly.pdbx_seq_one_letter_code
_entity_poly.pdbx_strand_id
1 'polypeptide(L)'
;MASFAAGDLTDRVVALIASTLEMQAEASVEPPKIFIGDVICTIEEQLARLPDMAKLLPSERSKLDAIGTELWNVCRSPSRSSNLEDKETVEMYSRVLAVAFALVDITSPYNAQGYSQSIGLREKWLISYTGHVRALEVAFEAAHICIETAPLDYTLRILKVVAKRLNSLEASDPAIDQVQLDSISTEYYMFRVHLAWRQGRSDIADHLFAKVPLKASINNRSVVVERCLHVGRGALEVGQYDASIKWLETALEQMQEIPEDQGLGLKNLTLHVRHTLGQSVQAGLWKK
;
A
#
# COMPACT_ATOMS: atom_id res chain seq x y z
N MET A 1 -6.19 -22.50 23.06
CA MET A 1 -6.65 -22.47 21.65
C MET A 1 -5.86 -21.49 20.78
N ALA A 2 -5.49 -20.29 21.25
CA ALA A 2 -4.70 -19.33 20.44
C ALA A 2 -3.29 -19.82 20.03
N SER A 3 -2.58 -20.52 20.92
CA SER A 3 -1.18 -20.92 20.66
C SER A 3 -1.02 -22.00 19.56
N PHE A 4 -2.00 -22.91 19.43
CA PHE A 4 -1.99 -23.91 18.36
C PHE A 4 -2.25 -23.28 16.98
N ALA A 5 -3.06 -22.22 16.93
CA ALA A 5 -3.34 -21.48 15.69
C ALA A 5 -2.13 -20.66 15.21
N ALA A 6 -1.33 -20.10 16.13
CA ALA A 6 -0.13 -19.33 15.78
C ALA A 6 1.01 -20.21 15.24
N GLY A 7 1.15 -21.44 15.76
CA GLY A 7 2.11 -22.44 15.26
C GLY A 7 1.80 -22.87 13.83
N ASP A 8 0.58 -23.31 13.56
CA ASP A 8 0.16 -23.72 12.21
C ASP A 8 0.24 -22.57 11.19
N LEU A 9 -0.10 -21.33 11.60
CA LEU A 9 0.09 -20.14 10.75
C LEU A 9 1.58 -19.91 10.44
N THR A 10 2.45 -20.06 11.43
CA THR A 10 3.91 -19.89 11.26
C THR A 10 4.46 -20.88 10.22
N ASP A 11 4.13 -22.16 10.36
CA ASP A 11 4.61 -23.21 9.44
C ASP A 11 4.11 -22.98 8.00
N ARG A 12 2.86 -22.53 7.83
CA ARG A 12 2.30 -22.19 6.52
C ARG A 12 2.97 -21.00 5.86
N VAL A 13 3.28 -19.96 6.63
CA VAL A 13 3.98 -18.78 6.09
C VAL A 13 5.42 -19.14 5.71
N VAL A 14 6.10 -19.98 6.49
CA VAL A 14 7.44 -20.50 6.12
C VAL A 14 7.37 -21.30 4.83
N ALA A 15 6.37 -22.17 4.67
CA ALA A 15 6.15 -22.88 3.41
C ALA A 15 5.89 -21.91 2.24
N LEU A 16 5.11 -20.85 2.47
CA LEU A 16 4.85 -19.83 1.46
C LEU A 16 6.13 -19.07 1.06
N ILE A 17 7.02 -18.75 2.01
CA ILE A 17 8.32 -18.13 1.72
C ILE A 17 9.15 -19.05 0.82
N ALA A 18 9.28 -20.33 1.20
CA ALA A 18 10.03 -21.31 0.42
C ALA A 18 9.47 -21.42 -1.02
N SER A 19 8.16 -21.59 -1.18
CA SER A 19 7.53 -21.66 -2.50
C SER A 19 7.64 -20.36 -3.29
N THR A 20 7.63 -19.21 -2.62
CA THR A 20 7.85 -17.91 -3.28
C THR A 20 9.28 -17.80 -3.78
N LEU A 21 10.27 -18.28 -3.01
CA LEU A 21 11.68 -18.33 -3.41
C LEU A 21 11.94 -19.36 -4.53
N GLU A 22 11.27 -20.50 -4.51
CA GLU A 22 11.36 -21.53 -5.57
C GLU A 22 10.79 -21.00 -6.89
N MET A 23 9.62 -20.35 -6.86
CA MET A 23 9.08 -19.60 -8.00
C MET A 23 10.03 -18.44 -8.42
N GLN A 24 10.91 -17.99 -7.52
CA GLN A 24 11.97 -17.06 -7.85
C GLN A 24 13.19 -17.70 -8.52
N ALA A 25 13.48 -18.96 -8.24
CA ALA A 25 14.65 -19.66 -8.76
C ALA A 25 14.39 -20.39 -10.09
N GLU A 26 13.17 -20.89 -10.32
CA GLU A 26 12.86 -21.74 -11.48
C GLU A 26 12.01 -21.01 -12.53
N ALA A 27 12.48 -20.98 -13.78
CA ALA A 27 11.80 -20.32 -14.90
C ALA A 27 10.73 -21.17 -15.61
N SER A 28 10.55 -22.45 -15.27
CA SER A 28 9.55 -23.30 -15.96
C SER A 28 9.43 -24.68 -15.31
N VAL A 29 8.47 -24.87 -14.40
CA VAL A 29 7.67 -26.11 -14.28
C VAL A 29 6.32 -25.70 -13.65
N GLU A 30 5.20 -26.13 -14.23
CA GLU A 30 3.83 -25.66 -13.92
C GLU A 30 3.06 -26.22 -12.68
N PRO A 31 3.60 -27.05 -11.75
CA PRO A 31 2.85 -27.41 -10.53
C PRO A 31 2.87 -26.44 -9.31
N PRO A 32 3.69 -25.36 -9.21
CA PRO A 32 3.77 -24.58 -7.96
C PRO A 32 2.61 -23.61 -7.75
N LYS A 33 1.93 -23.15 -8.81
CA LYS A 33 0.90 -22.09 -8.71
C LYS A 33 -0.35 -22.52 -7.91
N ILE A 34 -0.85 -23.74 -8.16
CA ILE A 34 -2.05 -24.26 -7.49
C ILE A 34 -1.78 -24.44 -5.99
N PHE A 35 -0.62 -25.01 -5.64
CA PHE A 35 -0.21 -25.21 -4.25
C PHE A 35 -0.05 -23.87 -3.50
N ILE A 36 0.60 -22.87 -4.12
CA ILE A 36 0.72 -21.53 -3.54
C ILE A 36 -0.66 -20.90 -3.34
N GLY A 37 -1.56 -21.02 -4.31
CA GLY A 37 -2.93 -20.52 -4.22
C GLY A 37 -3.70 -21.07 -3.02
N ASP A 38 -3.62 -22.38 -2.77
CA ASP A 38 -4.29 -23.06 -1.65
C ASP A 38 -3.69 -22.65 -0.29
N VAL A 39 -2.36 -22.52 -0.22
CA VAL A 39 -1.66 -22.05 0.98
C VAL A 39 -2.07 -20.60 1.31
N ILE A 40 -2.12 -19.72 0.30
CA ILE A 40 -2.58 -18.33 0.47
C ILE A 40 -4.02 -18.30 0.97
N CYS A 41 -4.95 -19.03 0.33
CA CYS A 41 -6.35 -19.07 0.76
C CYS A 41 -6.48 -19.48 2.23
N THR A 42 -5.73 -20.52 2.63
CA THR A 42 -5.74 -21.00 4.02
C THR A 42 -5.22 -19.94 4.99
N ILE A 43 -4.13 -19.26 4.64
CA ILE A 43 -3.58 -18.16 5.46
C ILE A 43 -4.59 -17.01 5.54
N GLU A 44 -5.18 -16.58 4.43
CA GLU A 44 -6.20 -15.53 4.39
C GLU A 44 -7.40 -15.84 5.29
N GLU A 45 -7.88 -17.09 5.28
CA GLU A 45 -8.95 -17.54 6.19
C GLU A 45 -8.53 -17.50 7.65
N GLN A 46 -7.30 -17.91 7.97
CA GLN A 46 -6.79 -17.85 9.34
C GLN A 46 -6.65 -16.41 9.82
N LEU A 47 -6.09 -15.52 8.99
CA LEU A 47 -5.96 -14.10 9.28
C LEU A 47 -7.33 -13.44 9.47
N ALA A 48 -8.34 -13.80 8.66
CA ALA A 48 -9.70 -13.31 8.81
C ALA A 48 -10.39 -13.77 10.12
N ARG A 49 -9.97 -14.92 10.67
CA ARG A 49 -10.47 -15.46 11.95
C ARG A 49 -9.72 -14.90 13.15
N LEU A 50 -8.53 -14.33 12.96
CA LEU A 50 -7.84 -13.64 14.03
C LEU A 50 -8.62 -12.38 14.37
N PRO A 51 -9.04 -12.19 15.64
CA PRO A 51 -9.67 -10.94 16.02
C PRO A 51 -8.69 -9.79 15.77
N ASP A 52 -9.22 -8.63 15.39
CA ASP A 52 -8.54 -7.35 15.15
C ASP A 52 -7.54 -6.91 16.25
N MET A 53 -7.56 -7.60 17.40
CA MET A 53 -6.69 -7.42 18.56
C MET A 53 -6.33 -8.78 19.19
N ALA A 54 -5.90 -9.74 18.38
CA ALA A 54 -5.42 -11.02 18.88
C ALA A 54 -4.33 -10.78 19.94
N LYS A 55 -4.58 -11.23 21.17
CA LYS A 55 -3.59 -11.26 22.25
C LYS A 55 -2.59 -12.37 21.94
N LEU A 56 -1.76 -12.14 20.93
CA LEU A 56 -0.59 -12.97 20.65
C LEU A 56 0.36 -12.87 21.84
N LEU A 57 0.93 -13.99 22.26
CA LEU A 57 2.01 -13.98 23.23
C LEU A 57 3.19 -13.18 22.62
N PRO A 58 3.99 -12.46 23.43
CA PRO A 58 5.13 -11.69 22.89
C PRO A 58 6.08 -12.53 22.01
N SER A 59 6.30 -13.80 22.38
CA SER A 59 7.10 -14.75 21.60
C SER A 59 6.46 -15.13 20.26
N GLU A 60 5.14 -15.27 20.21
CA GLU A 60 4.40 -15.58 18.98
C GLU A 60 4.38 -14.37 18.05
N ARG A 61 4.12 -13.18 18.62
CA ARG A 61 4.19 -11.91 17.90
C ARG A 61 5.58 -11.69 17.28
N SER A 62 6.64 -11.88 18.06
CA SER A 62 8.01 -11.69 17.56
C SER A 62 8.37 -12.68 16.44
N LYS A 63 7.92 -13.94 16.51
CA LYS A 63 8.14 -14.93 15.45
C LYS A 63 7.39 -14.57 14.18
N LEU A 64 6.09 -14.28 14.30
CA LEU A 64 5.26 -13.87 13.16
C LEU A 64 5.77 -12.56 12.55
N ASP A 65 6.30 -11.63 13.36
CA ASP A 65 6.85 -10.37 12.88
C ASP A 65 8.10 -10.58 12.02
N ALA A 66 9.00 -11.45 12.47
CA ALA A 66 10.21 -11.81 11.74
C ALA A 66 9.86 -12.46 10.39
N ILE A 67 8.97 -13.45 10.42
CA ILE A 67 8.57 -14.20 9.21
C ILE A 67 7.75 -13.33 8.26
N GLY A 68 6.82 -12.51 8.77
CA GLY A 68 6.05 -11.57 7.95
C GLY A 68 6.93 -10.52 7.28
N THR A 69 7.95 -10.03 8.00
CA THR A 69 8.95 -9.10 7.45
C THR A 69 9.83 -9.78 6.41
N GLU A 70 10.21 -11.04 6.62
CA GLU A 70 10.95 -11.83 5.63
C GLU A 70 10.12 -12.01 4.35
N LEU A 71 8.87 -12.46 4.47
CA LEU A 71 7.98 -12.61 3.32
C LEU A 71 7.78 -11.27 2.59
N TRP A 72 7.60 -10.17 3.33
CA TRP A 72 7.50 -8.84 2.75
C TRP A 72 8.74 -8.48 1.93
N ASN A 73 9.94 -8.71 2.47
CA ASN A 73 11.19 -8.41 1.77
C ASN A 73 11.38 -9.27 0.52
N VAL A 74 11.00 -10.56 0.58
CA VAL A 74 11.02 -11.47 -0.57
C VAL A 74 10.06 -11.01 -1.67
N CYS A 75 8.88 -10.50 -1.28
CA CYS A 75 7.83 -10.12 -2.23
C CYS A 75 8.00 -8.71 -2.79
N ARG A 76 8.60 -7.76 -2.05
CA ARG A 76 8.73 -6.36 -2.49
C ARG A 76 9.84 -6.14 -3.52
N SER A 77 10.70 -7.11 -3.77
CA SER A 77 11.91 -6.91 -4.58
C SER A 77 11.57 -6.40 -6.00
N PRO A 78 12.00 -5.18 -6.38
CA PRO A 78 11.55 -4.50 -7.60
C PRO A 78 12.02 -5.14 -8.91
N SER A 79 12.93 -6.12 -8.85
CA SER A 79 13.51 -6.78 -10.03
C SER A 79 12.52 -7.62 -10.86
N ARG A 80 11.23 -7.67 -10.52
CA ARG A 80 10.28 -8.61 -11.13
C ARG A 80 8.96 -8.04 -11.63
N SER A 81 8.50 -6.87 -11.20
CA SER A 81 7.23 -6.33 -11.75
C SER A 81 7.31 -6.05 -13.26
N SER A 82 8.52 -5.85 -13.79
CA SER A 82 8.76 -5.63 -15.22
C SER A 82 8.86 -6.91 -16.07
N ASN A 83 8.99 -8.10 -15.46
CA ASN A 83 9.25 -9.36 -16.16
C ASN A 83 8.10 -10.38 -16.06
N LEU A 84 7.01 -10.04 -15.35
CA LEU A 84 5.84 -10.90 -15.20
C LEU A 84 4.81 -10.49 -16.26
N GLU A 85 4.88 -11.11 -17.44
CA GLU A 85 3.89 -10.92 -18.50
C GLU A 85 2.58 -11.68 -18.22
N ASP A 86 2.64 -12.72 -17.39
CA ASP A 86 1.49 -13.54 -17.04
C ASP A 86 0.65 -12.91 -15.92
N LYS A 87 -0.59 -12.52 -16.28
CA LYS A 87 -1.58 -11.91 -15.38
C LYS A 87 -1.86 -12.77 -14.14
N GLU A 88 -1.93 -14.08 -14.29
CA GLU A 88 -2.23 -14.98 -13.17
C GLU A 88 -1.08 -14.96 -12.14
N THR A 89 0.15 -14.98 -12.62
CA THR A 89 1.35 -14.88 -11.78
C THR A 89 1.38 -13.53 -11.06
N VAL A 90 1.12 -12.42 -11.77
CA VAL A 90 1.05 -11.07 -11.20
C VAL A 90 -0.01 -10.97 -10.09
N GLU A 91 -1.19 -11.54 -10.32
CA GLU A 91 -2.26 -11.58 -9.33
C GLU A 91 -1.83 -12.39 -8.10
N MET A 92 -1.26 -13.57 -8.30
CA MET A 92 -0.79 -14.42 -7.21
C MET A 92 0.26 -13.72 -6.35
N TYR A 93 1.26 -13.08 -6.95
CA TYR A 93 2.25 -12.27 -6.22
C TYR A 93 1.61 -11.16 -5.41
N SER A 94 0.60 -10.50 -5.96
CA SER A 94 -0.12 -9.43 -5.26
C SER A 94 -0.87 -9.96 -4.03
N ARG A 95 -1.39 -11.20 -4.10
CA ARG A 95 -2.01 -11.88 -2.95
C ARG A 95 -0.99 -12.22 -1.87
N VAL A 96 0.18 -12.75 -2.25
CA VAL A 96 1.28 -13.01 -1.30
C VAL A 96 1.70 -11.72 -0.59
N LEU A 97 1.80 -10.62 -1.34
CA LEU A 97 2.15 -9.32 -0.80
C LEU A 97 1.10 -8.79 0.19
N ALA A 98 -0.19 -8.95 -0.13
CA ALA A 98 -1.27 -8.61 0.80
C ALA A 98 -1.25 -9.45 2.08
N VAL A 99 -0.90 -10.74 1.99
CA VAL A 99 -0.69 -11.62 3.15
C VAL A 99 0.51 -11.16 3.98
N ALA A 100 1.63 -10.83 3.34
CA ALA A 100 2.82 -10.31 4.02
C ALA A 100 2.51 -9.02 4.80
N PHE A 101 1.80 -8.09 4.16
CA PHE A 101 1.30 -6.88 4.81
C PHE A 101 0.40 -7.20 6.02
N ALA A 102 -0.57 -8.10 5.86
CA ALA A 102 -1.50 -8.45 6.95
C ALA A 102 -0.77 -9.04 8.17
N LEU A 103 0.28 -9.84 7.95
CA LEU A 103 1.15 -10.34 9.01
C LEU A 103 1.86 -9.19 9.74
N VAL A 104 2.49 -8.28 8.98
CA VAL A 104 3.16 -7.10 9.54
C VAL A 104 2.19 -6.20 10.30
N ASP A 105 0.97 -6.02 9.81
CA ASP A 105 -0.06 -5.22 10.50
C ASP A 105 -0.44 -5.84 11.85
N ILE A 106 -0.74 -7.14 11.89
CA ILE A 106 -1.17 -7.82 13.12
C ILE A 106 -0.05 -7.85 14.16
N THR A 107 1.22 -7.88 13.73
CA THR A 107 2.37 -7.87 14.64
C THR A 107 2.81 -6.47 15.05
N SER A 108 2.46 -5.45 14.26
CA SER A 108 2.76 -4.05 14.55
C SER A 108 1.89 -3.53 15.70
N PRO A 109 2.47 -3.09 16.82
CA PRO A 109 1.72 -2.74 18.02
C PRO A 109 0.74 -1.60 17.76
N TYR A 110 -0.55 -1.85 17.99
CA TYR A 110 -1.61 -0.83 18.04
C TYR A 110 -1.62 -0.05 19.36
N ASN A 111 -1.08 -0.68 20.41
CA ASN A 111 -0.94 -0.12 21.74
C ASN A 111 0.20 -0.86 22.46
N ALA A 112 0.72 -0.32 23.56
CA ALA A 112 1.71 -1.06 24.36
C ALA A 112 1.07 -2.15 25.25
N GLN A 113 -0.09 -2.71 24.88
CA GLN A 113 -0.71 -3.79 25.65
C GLN A 113 0.09 -5.08 25.45
N GLY A 114 0.54 -5.66 26.56
CA GLY A 114 1.46 -6.80 26.58
C GLY A 114 2.91 -6.44 26.91
N TYR A 115 3.23 -5.14 26.99
CA TYR A 115 4.49 -4.68 27.58
C TYR A 115 4.35 -4.49 29.09
N SER A 116 5.47 -4.54 29.81
CA SER A 116 5.51 -4.46 31.28
C SER A 116 4.76 -3.21 31.79
N GLN A 117 4.02 -3.39 32.89
CA GLN A 117 3.31 -2.29 33.57
C GLN A 117 4.27 -1.25 34.18
N SER A 118 5.58 -1.55 34.22
CA SER A 118 6.64 -0.65 34.66
C SER A 118 7.11 0.35 33.60
N ILE A 119 6.66 0.23 32.35
CA ILE A 119 7.06 1.12 31.25
C ILE A 119 6.36 2.48 31.41
N GLY A 120 7.11 3.57 31.22
CA GLY A 120 6.59 4.92 31.34
C GLY A 120 5.57 5.26 30.25
N LEU A 121 4.70 6.26 30.50
CA LEU A 121 3.69 6.70 29.53
C LEU A 121 4.30 7.12 28.18
N ARG A 122 5.46 7.78 28.20
CA ARG A 122 6.19 8.20 27.00
C ARG A 122 6.69 7.03 26.16
N GLU A 123 7.22 5.99 26.80
CA GLU A 123 7.71 4.79 26.12
C GLU A 123 6.54 3.99 25.53
N LYS A 124 5.43 3.89 26.27
CA LYS A 124 4.18 3.29 25.77
C LYS A 124 3.63 4.01 24.54
N TRP A 125 3.66 5.35 24.56
CA TRP A 125 3.28 6.15 23.40
C TRP A 125 4.21 5.90 22.21
N LEU A 126 5.54 5.91 22.42
CA LEU A 126 6.52 5.72 21.35
C LEU A 126 6.38 4.34 20.68
N ILE A 127 6.15 3.28 21.47
CA ILE A 127 5.91 1.92 20.93
C ILE A 127 4.65 1.88 20.07
N SER A 128 3.55 2.49 20.53
CA SER A 128 2.30 2.56 19.78
C SER A 128 2.49 3.33 18.47
N TYR A 129 3.07 4.53 18.56
CA TYR A 129 3.29 5.42 17.44
C TYR A 129 4.18 4.79 16.37
N THR A 130 5.33 4.22 16.76
CA THR A 130 6.22 3.50 15.83
C THR A 130 5.57 2.29 15.19
N GLY A 131 4.71 1.57 15.92
CA GLY A 131 3.90 0.48 15.37
C GLY A 131 2.91 0.95 14.31
N HIS A 132 2.22 2.07 14.54
CA HIS A 132 1.33 2.66 13.53
C HIS A 132 2.09 3.11 12.29
N VAL A 133 3.20 3.85 12.45
CA VAL A 133 3.99 4.36 11.33
C VAL A 133 4.53 3.22 10.48
N ARG A 134 5.16 2.19 11.08
CA ARG A 134 5.67 1.02 10.35
C ARG A 134 4.58 0.34 9.52
N ALA A 135 3.42 0.08 10.13
CA ALA A 135 2.33 -0.59 9.43
C ALA A 135 1.76 0.28 8.29
N LEU A 136 1.72 1.60 8.46
CA LEU A 136 1.27 2.53 7.42
C LEU A 136 2.25 2.60 6.23
N GLU A 137 3.55 2.67 6.49
CA GLU A 137 4.58 2.66 5.44
C GLU A 137 4.49 1.39 4.57
N VAL A 138 4.39 0.22 5.23
CA VAL A 138 4.23 -1.07 4.54
C VAL A 138 2.88 -1.13 3.81
N ALA A 139 1.81 -0.59 4.40
CA ALA A 139 0.50 -0.54 3.75
C ALA A 139 0.50 0.29 2.47
N PHE A 140 1.19 1.43 2.45
CA PHE A 140 1.22 2.31 1.27
C PHE A 140 2.04 1.69 0.14
N GLU A 141 3.16 1.07 0.44
CA GLU A 141 3.92 0.30 -0.56
C GLU A 141 3.06 -0.86 -1.10
N ALA A 142 2.31 -1.54 -0.22
CA ALA A 142 1.43 -2.63 -0.64
C ALA A 142 0.28 -2.15 -1.51
N ALA A 143 -0.36 -1.05 -1.12
CA ALA A 143 -1.42 -0.42 -1.89
C ALA A 143 -0.92 0.04 -3.26
N HIS A 144 0.31 0.56 -3.36
CA HIS A 144 0.94 0.93 -4.62
C HIS A 144 1.00 -0.23 -5.60
N ILE A 145 1.44 -1.39 -5.13
CA ILE A 145 1.58 -2.56 -6.00
C ILE A 145 0.19 -3.10 -6.33
N CYS A 146 -0.61 -3.41 -5.30
CA CYS A 146 -1.90 -4.08 -5.46
C CYS A 146 -2.95 -3.28 -6.25
N ILE A 147 -2.90 -1.93 -6.24
CA ILE A 147 -3.92 -1.14 -6.96
C ILE A 147 -3.83 -1.31 -8.47
N GLU A 148 -2.64 -1.61 -8.99
CA GLU A 148 -2.43 -1.86 -10.42
C GLU A 148 -2.60 -3.33 -10.78
N THR A 149 -2.10 -4.23 -9.92
CA THR A 149 -1.87 -5.64 -10.25
C THR A 149 -2.89 -6.61 -9.68
N ALA A 150 -3.65 -6.21 -8.66
CA ALA A 150 -4.56 -7.09 -7.92
C ALA A 150 -6.04 -6.74 -8.13
N PRO A 151 -6.96 -7.66 -7.81
CA PRO A 151 -8.35 -7.30 -7.59
C PRO A 151 -8.48 -6.16 -6.57
N LEU A 152 -9.33 -5.17 -6.87
CA LEU A 152 -9.48 -3.94 -6.08
C LEU A 152 -9.88 -4.18 -4.61
N ASP A 153 -10.42 -5.37 -4.30
CA ASP A 153 -10.76 -5.78 -2.94
C ASP A 153 -9.54 -5.84 -2.01
N TYR A 154 -8.36 -6.19 -2.53
CA TYR A 154 -7.11 -6.21 -1.75
C TYR A 154 -6.71 -4.81 -1.34
N THR A 155 -6.62 -3.89 -2.30
CA THR A 155 -6.34 -2.48 -2.03
C THR A 155 -7.38 -1.87 -1.08
N LEU A 156 -8.67 -2.21 -1.23
CA LEU A 156 -9.70 -1.77 -0.30
C LEU A 156 -9.47 -2.29 1.12
N ARG A 157 -9.06 -3.55 1.31
CA ARG A 157 -8.72 -4.11 2.63
C ARG A 157 -7.52 -3.40 3.24
N ILE A 158 -6.46 -3.18 2.47
CA ILE A 158 -5.27 -2.43 2.90
C ILE A 158 -5.67 -1.02 3.36
N LEU A 159 -6.46 -0.29 2.56
CA LEU A 159 -6.88 1.07 2.90
C LEU A 159 -7.85 1.14 4.09
N LYS A 160 -8.56 0.06 4.43
CA LYS A 160 -9.33 -0.02 5.68
C LYS A 160 -8.42 -0.06 6.90
N VAL A 161 -7.33 -0.83 6.84
CA VAL A 161 -6.31 -0.87 7.90
C VAL A 161 -5.64 0.49 8.05
N VAL A 162 -5.24 1.12 6.93
CA VAL A 162 -4.67 2.48 6.92
C VAL A 162 -5.62 3.46 7.62
N ALA A 163 -6.90 3.47 7.24
CA ALA A 163 -7.89 4.36 7.84
C ALA A 163 -8.01 4.15 9.36
N LYS A 164 -8.05 2.89 9.81
CA LYS A 164 -8.13 2.56 11.23
C LYS A 164 -6.91 3.07 12.00
N ARG A 165 -5.71 2.84 11.47
CA ARG A 165 -4.45 3.29 12.10
C ARG A 165 -4.31 4.81 12.08
N LEU A 166 -4.69 5.46 10.99
CA LEU A 166 -4.68 6.92 10.88
C LEU A 166 -5.64 7.54 11.91
N ASN A 167 -6.87 7.05 12.01
CA ASN A 167 -7.83 7.52 13.02
C ASN A 167 -7.29 7.32 14.47
N SER A 168 -6.59 6.22 14.73
CA SER A 168 -5.94 6.00 16.03
C SER A 168 -4.81 6.99 16.29
N LEU A 169 -4.01 7.33 15.27
CA LEU A 169 -2.97 8.35 15.39
C LEU A 169 -3.57 9.74 15.62
N GLU A 170 -4.58 10.14 14.84
CA GLU A 170 -5.25 11.44 14.99
C GLU A 170 -5.93 11.60 16.37
N ALA A 171 -6.44 10.50 16.94
CA ALA A 171 -7.01 10.49 18.28
C ALA A 171 -5.96 10.42 19.41
N SER A 172 -4.70 10.14 19.07
CA SER A 172 -3.59 10.08 20.01
C SER A 172 -2.98 11.46 20.24
N ASP A 173 -2.30 11.61 21.38
CA ASP A 173 -1.65 12.83 21.94
C ASP A 173 -1.34 13.97 20.92
N PRO A 174 -1.69 15.25 21.22
CA PRO A 174 -1.41 16.41 20.36
C PRO A 174 0.09 16.67 20.06
N ALA A 175 1.01 15.91 20.66
CA ALA A 175 2.44 15.97 20.38
C ALA A 175 2.87 15.29 19.06
N ILE A 176 1.95 14.67 18.30
CA ILE A 176 2.29 14.11 16.99
C ILE A 176 2.62 15.26 16.01
N ASP A 177 3.69 15.07 15.23
CA ASP A 177 4.08 16.01 14.19
C ASP A 177 2.97 16.13 13.13
N GLN A 178 2.31 17.28 13.09
CA GLN A 178 1.24 17.57 12.13
C GLN A 178 1.72 17.42 10.68
N VAL A 179 2.99 17.72 10.40
CA VAL A 179 3.56 17.58 9.04
C VAL A 179 3.55 16.12 8.62
N GLN A 180 3.88 15.21 9.54
CA GLN A 180 3.87 13.78 9.27
C GLN A 180 2.44 13.24 9.14
N LEU A 181 1.51 13.67 10.00
CA LEU A 181 0.09 13.32 9.87
C LEU A 181 -0.49 13.77 8.53
N ASP A 182 -0.15 14.97 8.09
CA ASP A 182 -0.57 15.48 6.79
C ASP A 182 0.06 14.69 5.65
N SER A 183 1.31 14.23 5.79
CA SER A 183 1.97 13.36 4.80
C SER A 183 1.27 12.01 4.67
N ILE A 184 0.99 11.34 5.80
CA ILE A 184 0.26 10.06 5.84
C ILE A 184 -1.16 10.25 5.28
N SER A 185 -1.83 11.33 5.66
CA SER A 185 -3.18 11.67 5.18
C SER A 185 -3.19 11.92 3.68
N THR A 186 -2.17 12.59 3.15
CA THR A 186 -2.01 12.82 1.70
C THR A 186 -1.92 11.50 0.95
N GLU A 187 -1.03 10.59 1.38
CA GLU A 187 -0.91 9.27 0.76
C GLU A 187 -2.22 8.50 0.83
N TYR A 188 -2.86 8.45 2.00
CA TYR A 188 -4.13 7.79 2.19
C TYR A 188 -5.22 8.30 1.24
N TYR A 189 -5.44 9.63 1.19
CA TYR A 189 -6.47 10.19 0.34
C TYR A 189 -6.13 10.00 -1.14
N MET A 190 -4.88 10.12 -1.56
CA MET A 190 -4.49 9.87 -2.96
C MET A 190 -4.69 8.41 -3.38
N PHE A 191 -4.43 7.43 -2.51
CA PHE A 191 -4.78 6.04 -2.78
C PHE A 191 -6.29 5.81 -2.85
N ARG A 192 -7.06 6.48 -1.99
CA ARG A 192 -8.53 6.43 -2.02
C ARG A 192 -9.09 7.05 -3.31
N VAL A 193 -8.49 8.14 -3.80
CA VAL A 193 -8.80 8.77 -5.11
C VAL A 193 -8.55 7.77 -6.23
N HIS A 194 -7.37 7.18 -6.27
CA HIS A 194 -7.01 6.19 -7.29
C HIS A 194 -7.97 5.00 -7.26
N LEU A 195 -8.26 4.43 -6.09
CA LEU A 195 -9.19 3.31 -5.95
C LEU A 195 -10.61 3.69 -6.42
N ALA A 196 -11.10 4.87 -6.06
CA ALA A 196 -12.43 5.33 -6.47
C ALA A 196 -12.52 5.51 -8.00
N TRP A 197 -11.48 6.05 -8.63
CA TRP A 197 -11.40 6.13 -10.08
C TRP A 197 -11.39 4.74 -10.74
N ARG A 198 -10.58 3.79 -10.24
CA ARG A 198 -10.56 2.39 -10.73
C ARG A 198 -11.91 1.68 -10.57
N GLN A 199 -12.70 2.06 -9.58
CA GLN A 199 -14.07 1.58 -9.37
C GLN A 199 -15.10 2.24 -10.31
N GLY A 200 -14.69 3.17 -11.18
CA GLY A 200 -15.58 3.94 -12.04
C GLY A 200 -16.39 5.02 -11.30
N ARG A 201 -15.99 5.41 -10.09
CA ARG A 201 -16.67 6.40 -9.24
C ARG A 201 -15.88 7.70 -9.18
N SER A 202 -15.81 8.41 -10.30
CA SER A 202 -15.06 9.65 -10.45
C SER A 202 -15.57 10.77 -9.53
N ASP A 203 -16.88 10.80 -9.24
CA ASP A 203 -17.49 11.72 -8.27
C ASP A 203 -16.90 11.54 -6.87
N ILE A 204 -16.68 10.30 -6.46
CA ILE A 204 -16.08 9.96 -5.17
C ILE A 204 -14.58 10.27 -5.19
N ALA A 205 -13.89 10.01 -6.30
CA ALA A 205 -12.49 10.39 -6.48
C ALA A 205 -12.31 11.91 -6.27
N ASP A 206 -13.19 12.73 -6.83
CA ASP A 206 -13.15 14.18 -6.68
C ASP A 206 -13.42 14.64 -5.24
N HIS A 207 -14.43 14.05 -4.60
CA HIS A 207 -14.75 14.34 -3.21
C HIS A 207 -13.58 13.98 -2.26
N LEU A 208 -12.88 12.87 -2.55
CA LEU A 208 -11.72 12.44 -1.77
C LEU A 208 -10.51 13.34 -2.02
N PHE A 209 -10.29 13.78 -3.25
CA PHE A 209 -9.20 14.68 -3.59
C PHE A 209 -9.31 16.02 -2.85
N ALA A 210 -10.53 16.54 -2.66
CA ALA A 210 -10.78 17.76 -1.89
C ALA A 210 -10.33 17.68 -0.41
N LYS A 211 -10.06 16.47 0.12
CA LYS A 211 -9.58 16.25 1.49
C LYS A 211 -8.06 16.16 1.61
N VAL A 212 -7.34 16.20 0.48
CA VAL A 212 -5.88 16.07 0.47
C VAL A 212 -5.25 17.36 1.03
N PRO A 213 -4.35 17.30 2.04
CA PRO A 213 -3.68 18.48 2.59
C PRO A 213 -2.53 18.95 1.69
N LEU A 214 -2.88 19.54 0.54
CA LEU A 214 -1.97 19.97 -0.54
C LEU A 214 -0.91 21.02 -0.13
N LYS A 215 -1.16 21.75 0.96
CA LYS A 215 -0.33 22.89 1.40
C LYS A 215 0.56 22.58 2.60
N ALA A 216 0.54 21.35 3.10
CA ALA A 216 1.24 21.01 4.33
C ALA A 216 2.75 20.77 4.12
N SER A 217 3.16 20.20 2.97
CA SER A 217 4.59 20.01 2.67
C SER A 217 4.86 19.83 1.17
N ILE A 218 6.12 20.00 0.76
CA ILE A 218 6.59 19.69 -0.60
C ILE A 218 6.50 18.18 -0.87
N ASN A 219 6.77 17.35 0.14
CA ASN A 219 6.65 15.89 0.02
C ASN A 219 5.22 15.49 -0.37
N ASN A 220 4.21 16.12 0.25
CA ASN A 220 2.80 15.89 -0.06
C ASN A 220 2.50 16.23 -1.52
N ARG A 221 3.03 17.34 -2.02
CA ARG A 221 2.87 17.72 -3.43
C ARG A 221 3.52 16.71 -4.36
N SER A 222 4.73 16.23 -4.07
CA SER A 222 5.39 15.18 -4.85
C SER A 222 4.54 13.90 -4.91
N VAL A 223 3.99 13.45 -3.79
CA VAL A 223 3.08 12.29 -3.74
C VAL A 223 1.84 12.51 -4.60
N VAL A 224 1.23 13.70 -4.52
CA VAL A 224 0.05 14.04 -5.33
C VAL A 224 0.38 14.00 -6.81
N VAL A 225 1.49 14.61 -7.21
CA VAL A 225 1.96 14.65 -8.59
C VAL A 225 2.16 13.23 -9.14
N GLU A 226 2.88 12.39 -8.39
CA GLU A 226 3.13 11.00 -8.77
C GLU A 226 1.84 10.20 -8.91
N ARG A 227 0.92 10.32 -7.96
CA ARG A 227 -0.35 9.59 -7.97
C ARG A 227 -1.29 10.08 -9.07
N CYS A 228 -1.36 11.38 -9.30
CA CYS A 228 -2.09 11.95 -10.42
C CYS A 228 -1.54 11.48 -11.78
N LEU A 229 -0.21 11.33 -11.92
CA LEU A 229 0.38 10.73 -13.11
C LEU A 229 -0.08 9.28 -13.30
N HIS A 230 -0.07 8.46 -12.24
CA HIS A 230 -0.52 7.06 -12.32
C HIS A 230 -1.99 6.95 -12.74
N VAL A 231 -2.88 7.70 -12.07
CA VAL A 231 -4.32 7.74 -12.41
C VAL A 231 -4.52 8.25 -13.84
N GLY A 232 -3.81 9.30 -14.24
CA GLY A 232 -3.89 9.85 -15.59
C GLY A 232 -3.45 8.86 -16.66
N ARG A 233 -2.31 8.18 -16.47
CA ARG A 233 -1.82 7.12 -17.37
C ARG A 233 -2.82 5.98 -17.47
N GLY A 234 -3.33 5.49 -16.35
CA GLY A 234 -4.35 4.43 -16.35
C GLY A 234 -5.62 4.85 -17.10
N ALA A 235 -6.07 6.10 -16.92
CA ALA A 235 -7.22 6.65 -17.64
C ALA A 235 -6.98 6.74 -19.15
N LEU A 236 -5.78 7.12 -19.57
CA LEU A 236 -5.37 7.13 -20.97
C LEU A 236 -5.44 5.73 -21.58
N GLU A 237 -4.90 4.72 -20.89
CA GLU A 237 -4.85 3.33 -21.34
C GLU A 237 -6.25 2.74 -21.57
N VAL A 238 -7.22 3.08 -20.72
CA VAL A 238 -8.63 2.65 -20.88
C VAL A 238 -9.47 3.60 -21.74
N GLY A 239 -8.87 4.62 -22.34
CA GLY A 239 -9.53 5.57 -23.26
C GLY A 239 -10.44 6.60 -22.60
N GLN A 240 -10.33 6.82 -21.28
CA GLN A 240 -11.01 7.88 -20.55
C GLN A 240 -10.22 9.19 -20.62
N TYR A 241 -10.20 9.82 -21.80
CA TYR A 241 -9.32 10.97 -22.06
C TYR A 241 -9.58 12.19 -21.18
N ASP A 242 -10.84 12.51 -20.88
CA ASP A 242 -11.17 13.66 -20.01
C ASP A 242 -10.64 13.46 -18.59
N ALA A 243 -10.76 12.24 -18.05
CA ALA A 243 -10.21 11.90 -16.74
C ALA A 243 -8.67 11.93 -16.77
N SER A 244 -8.06 11.41 -17.84
CA SER A 244 -6.61 11.47 -18.02
C SER A 244 -6.09 12.91 -18.01
N ILE A 245 -6.68 13.78 -18.84
CA ILE A 245 -6.32 15.19 -18.95
C ILE A 245 -6.45 15.87 -17.58
N LYS A 246 -7.59 15.70 -16.91
CA LYS A 246 -7.84 16.29 -15.58
C LYS A 246 -6.74 15.96 -14.57
N TRP A 247 -6.43 14.68 -14.40
CA TRP A 247 -5.45 14.27 -13.39
C TRP A 247 -4.04 14.72 -13.75
N LEU A 248 -3.68 14.70 -15.04
CA LEU A 248 -2.38 15.18 -15.51
C LEU A 248 -2.23 16.71 -15.40
N GLU A 249 -3.29 17.47 -15.65
CA GLU A 249 -3.32 18.92 -15.41
C GLU A 249 -3.18 19.23 -13.92
N THR A 250 -3.90 18.49 -13.06
CA THR A 250 -3.76 18.61 -11.60
C THR A 250 -2.31 18.34 -11.16
N ALA A 251 -1.65 17.33 -11.74
CA ALA A 251 -0.23 17.07 -11.48
C ALA A 251 0.65 18.27 -11.89
N LEU A 252 0.41 18.88 -13.06
CA LEU A 252 1.17 20.06 -13.50
C LEU A 252 0.96 21.28 -12.60
N GLU A 253 -0.26 21.52 -12.13
CA GLU A 253 -0.56 22.61 -11.20
C GLU A 253 0.25 22.44 -9.90
N GLN A 254 0.27 21.23 -9.32
CA GLN A 254 1.04 20.98 -8.11
C GLN A 254 2.56 21.10 -8.33
N MET A 255 3.06 20.76 -9.53
CA MET A 255 4.49 20.96 -9.86
C MET A 255 4.88 22.44 -9.93
N GLN A 256 4.03 23.31 -10.49
CA GLN A 256 4.32 24.75 -10.62
C GLN A 256 4.46 25.44 -9.27
N GLU A 257 3.79 24.89 -8.27
CA GLU A 257 3.83 25.37 -6.90
C GLU A 257 5.11 24.93 -6.15
N ILE A 258 5.90 24.00 -6.68
CA ILE A 258 7.14 23.51 -6.05
C ILE A 258 8.32 24.40 -6.49
N PRO A 259 9.12 24.96 -5.55
CA PRO A 259 10.29 25.76 -5.87
C PRO A 259 11.33 25.02 -6.75
N GLU A 260 11.86 25.70 -7.77
CA GLU A 260 12.77 25.11 -8.77
C GLU A 260 14.09 24.58 -8.19
N ASP A 261 14.55 25.15 -7.08
CA ASP A 261 15.79 24.78 -6.36
C ASP A 261 15.67 23.43 -5.63
N GLN A 262 14.44 22.98 -5.35
CA GLN A 262 14.14 21.72 -4.67
C GLN A 262 13.61 20.63 -5.62
N GLY A 263 13.56 20.91 -6.93
CA GLY A 263 12.91 20.08 -7.95
C GLY A 263 13.79 19.19 -8.83
N LEU A 264 15.04 18.90 -8.44
CA LEU A 264 15.98 18.10 -9.25
C LEU A 264 15.43 16.69 -9.62
N GLY A 265 14.65 16.06 -8.75
CA GLY A 265 13.96 14.79 -9.04
C GLY A 265 12.66 14.92 -9.85
N LEU A 266 12.06 16.12 -9.87
CA LEU A 266 10.77 16.38 -10.52
C LEU A 266 10.89 16.60 -12.03
N LYS A 267 12.07 16.97 -12.55
CA LYS A 267 12.25 17.24 -13.99
C LYS A 267 11.85 16.05 -14.89
N ASN A 268 12.22 14.83 -14.49
CA ASN A 268 11.84 13.61 -15.21
C ASN A 268 10.33 13.34 -15.12
N LEU A 269 9.73 13.64 -13.96
CA LEU A 269 8.29 13.50 -13.72
C LEU A 269 7.50 14.54 -14.53
N THR A 270 7.99 15.79 -14.64
CA THR A 270 7.42 16.85 -15.47
C THR A 270 7.40 16.45 -16.94
N LEU A 271 8.48 15.88 -17.45
CA LEU A 271 8.53 15.37 -18.80
C LEU A 271 7.51 14.25 -19.02
N HIS A 272 7.40 13.30 -18.08
CA HIS A 272 6.41 12.21 -18.15
C HIS A 272 4.96 12.72 -18.14
N VAL A 273 4.64 13.67 -17.25
CA VAL A 273 3.29 14.25 -17.17
C VAL A 273 2.96 14.99 -18.46
N ARG A 274 3.85 15.84 -18.97
CA ARG A 274 3.62 16.58 -20.22
C ARG A 274 3.47 15.67 -21.43
N HIS A 275 4.32 14.64 -21.53
CA HIS A 275 4.24 13.66 -22.60
C HIS A 275 2.90 12.91 -22.60
N THR A 276 2.50 12.38 -21.44
CA THR A 276 1.23 11.65 -21.27
C THR A 276 0.03 12.55 -21.53
N LEU A 277 0.10 13.83 -21.12
CA LEU A 277 -0.96 14.81 -21.36
C LEU A 277 -1.13 15.07 -22.86
N GLY A 278 -0.02 15.26 -23.59
CA GLY A 278 -0.04 15.41 -25.05
C GLY A 278 -0.69 14.22 -25.75
N GLN A 279 -0.37 13.00 -25.34
CA GLN A 279 -1.00 11.78 -25.86
C GLN A 279 -2.52 11.75 -25.57
N SER A 280 -2.93 12.19 -24.39
CA SER A 280 -4.34 12.20 -23.98
C SER A 280 -5.16 13.21 -24.77
N VAL A 281 -4.64 14.42 -24.93
CA VAL A 281 -5.28 15.47 -25.74
C VAL A 281 -5.38 15.05 -27.20
N GLN A 282 -4.29 14.52 -27.76
CA GLN A 282 -4.30 14.03 -29.14
C GLN A 282 -5.32 12.90 -29.31
N ALA A 283 -5.31 11.88 -28.46
CA ALA A 283 -6.26 10.77 -28.58
C ALA A 283 -7.73 11.21 -28.41
N GLY A 284 -7.99 12.19 -27.53
CA GLY A 284 -9.33 12.76 -27.33
C GLY A 284 -9.85 13.55 -28.53
N LEU A 285 -8.97 14.24 -29.28
CA LEU A 285 -9.35 14.99 -30.48
C LEU A 285 -9.75 14.10 -31.65
N TRP A 286 -9.18 12.90 -31.77
CA TRP A 286 -9.44 11.99 -32.91
C TRP A 286 -10.73 11.16 -32.75
N LYS A 287 -11.38 11.21 -31.59
CA LYS A 287 -12.67 10.53 -31.33
C LYS A 287 -13.90 11.45 -31.43
N LYS A 288 -13.71 12.77 -31.60
CA LYS A 288 -14.77 13.75 -31.84
C LYS A 288 -14.96 13.96 -33.34
#